data_AF-A0A4Y2QGA8-F1
#
_entry.id   AF-A0A4Y2QGA8-F1
#
_cell.length_a   1.000
_cell.length_b   1.000
_cell.length_c   1.000
_cell.angle_alpha   90.00
_cell.angle_beta   90.00
_cell.angle_gamma   90.00
#
_symmetry.space_group_name_H-M   'P 1'
#
loop_
_entity.id
_entity.type
_entity.pdbx_description
1 polymer ?
#
loop_
_entity_poly.entity_id
_entity_poly.type
_entity_poly.pdbx_seq_one_letter_code
_entity_poly.pdbx_strand_id
1 'polypeptide(L)'
;MLEEWQTSWNYGDTGRKVYNIMPSVSLCPTNWIKEDVIFFYEHGPFPAYLKRFHLSDSDQCSCGGTGTVLSYATECGLAVSWHMRRPTRNFE
;
A
#
# COMPACT_ATOMS: atom_id res chain seq x y z
N MET A 1 -11.05 12.22 -21.28
CA MET A 1 -10.76 11.00 -20.47
C MET A 1 -9.35 11.03 -19.86
N LEU A 2 -8.26 10.82 -20.62
CA LEU A 2 -6.92 10.73 -20.03
C LEU A 2 -6.45 12.06 -19.42
N GLU A 3 -6.73 13.20 -20.07
CA GLU A 3 -6.41 14.53 -19.53
C GLU A 3 -7.22 14.88 -18.27
N GLU A 4 -8.48 14.48 -18.22
CA GLU A 4 -9.33 14.64 -17.03
C GLU A 4 -8.78 13.80 -15.88
N TRP A 5 -8.37 12.56 -16.16
CA TRP A 5 -7.70 11.69 -15.18
C TRP A 5 -6.37 12.27 -14.70
N GLN A 6 -5.55 12.79 -15.60
CA GLN A 6 -4.30 13.46 -15.23
C GLN A 6 -4.57 14.68 -14.34
N THR A 7 -5.62 15.44 -14.64
CA THR A 7 -6.05 16.59 -13.84
C THR A 7 -6.46 16.13 -12.44
N SER A 8 -7.32 15.11 -12.33
CA SER A 8 -7.68 14.52 -11.04
C SER A 8 -6.47 13.97 -10.29
N TRP A 9 -5.50 13.37 -10.97
CA TRP A 9 -4.28 12.85 -10.36
C TRP A 9 -3.35 13.96 -9.82
N ASN A 10 -3.26 15.08 -10.54
CA ASN A 10 -2.48 16.24 -10.11
C ASN A 10 -3.07 16.89 -8.85
N TYR A 11 -4.39 16.98 -8.74
CA TYR A 11 -5.06 17.73 -7.66
C TYR A 11 -5.66 16.87 -6.54
N GLY A 12 -5.92 15.58 -6.74
CA GLY A 12 -6.56 14.69 -5.76
C GLY A 12 -5.65 14.30 -4.60
N ASP A 13 -6.14 14.19 -3.37
CA ASP A 13 -5.34 13.89 -2.17
C ASP A 13 -4.99 12.41 -1.98
N THR A 14 -5.75 11.52 -2.61
CA THR A 14 -5.63 10.07 -2.45
C THR A 14 -4.47 9.52 -3.29
N GLY A 15 -3.69 8.59 -2.72
CA GLY A 15 -2.61 7.92 -3.47
C GLY A 15 -1.35 8.75 -3.68
N ARG A 16 -1.12 9.82 -2.89
CA ARG A 16 0.04 10.72 -3.07
C ARG A 16 1.41 10.06 -2.97
N LYS A 17 1.54 8.98 -2.21
CA LYS A 17 2.76 8.15 -2.20
C LYS A 17 3.07 7.60 -3.60
N VAL A 18 2.03 7.14 -4.31
CA VAL A 18 2.15 6.65 -5.70
C VAL A 18 2.40 7.82 -6.66
N TYR A 19 1.75 8.97 -6.47
CA TYR A 19 1.96 10.17 -7.32
C TYR A 19 3.43 10.59 -7.37
N ASN A 20 4.13 10.53 -6.24
CA ASN A 20 5.55 10.89 -6.17
C ASN A 20 6.46 9.97 -7.00
N ILE A 21 5.99 8.75 -7.32
CA ILE A 21 6.72 7.77 -8.14
C ILE A 21 6.23 7.82 -9.59
N MET A 22 4.92 7.98 -9.77
CA MET A 22 4.23 8.00 -11.05
C MET A 22 3.34 9.25 -11.14
N PRO A 23 3.90 10.41 -11.48
CA PRO A 23 3.13 11.65 -11.56
C PRO A 23 2.23 11.71 -12.80
N SER A 24 2.45 10.85 -13.79
CA SER A 24 1.70 10.80 -15.04
C SER A 24 0.79 9.57 -15.11
N VAL A 25 -0.48 9.76 -15.44
CA VAL A 25 -1.39 8.65 -15.76
C VAL A 25 -1.05 8.06 -17.13
N SER A 26 -1.18 6.75 -17.27
CA SER A 26 -0.90 6.03 -18.51
C SER A 26 -1.90 4.90 -18.72
N LEU A 27 -2.25 4.65 -19.99
CA LEU A 27 -3.01 3.46 -20.38
C LEU A 27 -2.13 2.21 -20.48
N CYS A 28 -0.81 2.39 -20.55
CA CYS A 28 0.13 1.27 -20.54
C CYS A 28 0.30 0.77 -19.10
N PRO A 29 0.09 -0.53 -18.85
CA PRO A 29 0.37 -1.09 -17.55
C PRO A 29 1.86 -0.88 -17.22
N THR A 30 2.12 -0.43 -16.01
CA THR A 30 3.49 -0.35 -15.48
C THR A 30 3.88 -1.70 -14.93
N ASN A 31 5.15 -2.10 -15.10
CA ASN A 31 5.69 -3.38 -14.64
C ASN A 31 5.89 -3.41 -13.11
N TRP A 32 4.84 -3.11 -12.34
CA TRP A 32 4.85 -3.23 -10.89
C TRP A 32 4.91 -4.70 -10.49
N ILE A 33 5.80 -5.05 -9.57
CA ILE A 33 5.77 -6.37 -8.94
C ILE A 33 4.70 -6.38 -7.84
N LYS A 34 4.28 -7.59 -7.44
CA LYS A 34 3.21 -7.79 -6.46
C LYS A 34 3.47 -7.04 -5.15
N GLU A 35 4.72 -7.04 -4.70
CA GLU A 35 5.17 -6.42 -3.46
C GLU A 35 4.98 -4.90 -3.48
N ASP A 36 5.26 -4.26 -4.61
CA ASP A 36 5.09 -2.82 -4.76
C ASP A 36 3.61 -2.43 -4.72
N VAL A 37 2.74 -3.20 -5.41
CA VAL A 37 1.30 -2.95 -5.40
C VAL A 37 0.76 -3.09 -3.97
N ILE A 38 1.18 -4.12 -3.25
CA ILE A 38 0.79 -4.33 -1.86
C ILE A 38 1.26 -3.17 -0.97
N PHE A 39 2.50 -2.71 -1.16
CA PHE A 39 3.11 -1.67 -0.32
C PHE A 39 2.54 -0.28 -0.59
N PHE A 40 2.52 0.17 -1.84
CA PHE A 40 2.15 1.55 -2.17
C PHE A 40 0.66 1.83 -2.05
N TYR A 41 -0.17 0.84 -2.36
CA TYR A 41 -1.61 0.98 -2.23
C TYR A 41 -2.12 0.53 -0.87
N GLU A 42 -1.24 -0.02 -0.02
CA GLU A 42 -1.62 -0.65 1.23
C GLU A 42 -2.79 -1.62 0.98
N HIS A 43 -2.63 -2.53 0.02
CA HIS A 43 -3.61 -3.54 -0.38
C HIS A 43 -3.20 -4.95 0.02
N GLY A 44 -4.05 -5.67 0.76
CA GLY A 44 -3.76 -7.05 1.13
C GLY A 44 -4.37 -7.49 2.46
N PRO A 45 -4.00 -8.68 2.95
CA PRO A 45 -4.64 -9.32 4.11
C PRO A 45 -4.14 -8.76 5.46
N PHE A 46 -3.82 -7.47 5.52
CA PHE A 46 -3.33 -6.84 6.75
C PHE A 46 -4.47 -6.11 7.49
N PRO A 47 -4.47 -6.14 8.83
CA PRO A 47 -5.59 -5.63 9.63
C PRO A 47 -5.98 -4.18 9.32
N ALA A 48 -5.01 -3.30 9.07
CA ALA A 48 -5.30 -1.90 8.74
C ALA A 48 -6.10 -1.76 7.43
N TYR A 49 -5.82 -2.60 6.43
CA TYR A 49 -6.61 -2.62 5.19
C TYR A 49 -8.01 -3.17 5.43
N LEU A 50 -8.12 -4.30 6.15
CA LEU A 50 -9.42 -4.89 6.46
C LEU A 50 -10.32 -3.92 7.25
N LYS A 51 -9.75 -3.19 8.22
CA LYS A 51 -10.48 -2.15 8.96
C LYS A 51 -10.91 -0.98 8.08
N ARG A 52 -10.03 -0.50 7.18
CA ARG A 52 -10.34 0.59 6.24
C ARG A 52 -11.56 0.27 5.37
N PHE A 53 -11.73 -1.00 4.99
CA PHE A 53 -12.86 -1.47 4.17
C PHE A 53 -14.00 -2.09 4.98
N HIS A 54 -14.01 -1.91 6.31
CA HIS A 54 -15.05 -2.44 7.20
C HIS A 54 -15.23 -3.97 7.11
N LEU A 55 -14.15 -4.68 6.77
CA LEU A 55 -14.08 -6.14 6.78
C LEU A 55 -13.60 -6.68 8.14
N SER A 56 -13.07 -5.81 9.00
CA SER A 56 -12.67 -6.10 10.37
C SER A 56 -12.89 -4.89 11.27
N ASP A 57 -13.11 -5.13 12.55
CA ASP A 57 -13.29 -4.08 13.55
C ASP A 57 -11.96 -3.53 14.10
N SER A 58 -10.83 -4.23 13.85
CA SER A 58 -9.52 -3.89 14.41
C SER A 58 -8.42 -3.82 13.36
N ASP A 59 -7.49 -2.89 13.58
CA ASP A 59 -6.26 -2.70 12.82
C ASP A 59 -5.06 -3.30 13.55
N GLN A 60 -5.29 -4.05 14.63
CA GLN A 60 -4.24 -4.74 15.36
C GLN A 60 -3.92 -6.08 14.70
N CYS A 61 -2.62 -6.37 14.61
CA CYS A 61 -2.12 -7.67 14.22
C CYS A 61 -2.39 -8.69 15.32
N SER A 62 -2.75 -9.93 14.97
CA SER A 62 -2.83 -11.04 15.93
C SER A 62 -1.51 -11.33 16.64
N CYS A 63 -0.40 -10.84 16.09
CA CYS A 63 0.92 -10.84 16.70
C CYS A 63 1.11 -9.80 17.83
N GLY A 64 0.09 -8.97 18.11
CA GLY A 64 0.14 -7.91 19.12
C GLY A 64 0.71 -6.57 18.63
N GLY A 65 1.24 -6.51 17.40
CA GLY A 65 1.72 -5.28 16.78
C GLY A 65 0.65 -4.51 16.00
N THR A 66 1.03 -3.37 15.42
CA THR A 66 0.18 -2.64 14.46
C THR A 66 -0.03 -3.49 13.21
N GLY A 67 -1.21 -3.47 12.61
CA GLY A 67 -1.53 -4.21 11.39
C GLY A 67 -1.32 -3.44 10.10
N THR A 68 -0.35 -2.51 10.05
CA THR A 68 0.03 -1.86 8.78
C THR A 68 0.82 -2.84 7.91
N VAL A 69 0.95 -2.55 6.61
CA VAL A 69 1.69 -3.41 5.68
C VAL A 69 3.12 -3.64 6.16
N LEU A 70 3.78 -2.57 6.60
CA LEU A 70 5.19 -2.63 6.99
C LEU A 70 5.41 -3.50 8.23
N SER A 71 4.68 -3.25 9.32
CA SER A 71 4.81 -4.05 10.54
C SER A 71 4.33 -5.48 10.33
N TYR A 72 3.26 -5.69 9.56
CA TYR A 72 2.78 -7.04 9.23
C TYR A 72 3.81 -7.81 8.40
N ALA A 73 4.37 -7.20 7.36
CA ALA A 73 5.31 -7.85 6.45
C ALA A 73 6.76 -7.88 6.96
N THR A 74 7.10 -7.25 8.09
CA THR A 74 8.49 -7.28 8.60
C THR A 74 8.63 -7.79 10.02
N GLU A 75 7.57 -7.72 10.84
CA GLU A 75 7.64 -8.01 12.28
C GLU A 75 6.69 -9.15 12.69
N CYS A 76 5.60 -9.39 11.95
CA CYS A 76 4.64 -10.42 12.30
C CYS A 76 5.19 -11.83 12.09
N GLY A 77 5.37 -12.59 13.18
CA GLY A 77 5.79 -13.99 13.13
C GLY A 77 4.76 -14.95 12.50
N LEU A 78 3.51 -14.51 12.31
CA LEU A 78 2.50 -15.28 11.58
C LEU A 78 2.54 -15.07 10.07
N ALA A 79 3.25 -14.03 9.61
CA ALA A 79 3.32 -13.63 8.21
C ALA A 79 4.71 -13.90 7.59
N VAL A 80 5.48 -14.85 8.13
CA VAL A 80 6.88 -15.10 7.72
C VAL A 80 7.00 -15.42 6.22
N SER A 81 6.04 -16.15 5.65
CA SER A 81 5.99 -16.43 4.21
C SER A 81 5.73 -15.19 3.34
N TRP A 82 5.26 -14.10 3.96
CA TRP A 82 4.98 -12.81 3.35
C TRP A 82 5.99 -11.75 3.79
N HIS A 83 7.11 -12.15 4.41
CA HIS A 83 8.11 -11.20 4.86
C HIS A 83 8.76 -10.50 3.69
N MET A 84 8.57 -9.19 3.62
CA MET A 84 9.20 -8.33 2.63
C MET A 84 10.48 -7.75 3.21
N ARG A 85 11.46 -7.46 2.34
CA ARG A 85 12.61 -6.68 2.76
C ARG A 85 12.14 -5.27 3.10
N ARG A 86 12.45 -4.83 4.31
CA ARG A 86 12.10 -3.48 4.78
C ARG A 86 12.60 -2.43 3.76
N PRO A 87 11.73 -1.56 3.22
CA PRO A 87 12.15 -0.53 2.30
C PRO A 87 13.16 0.40 2.97
N THR A 88 14.13 0.92 2.20
CA THR A 88 15.02 1.98 2.67
C THR A 88 14.21 3.20 3.10
N ARG A 89 14.66 3.88 4.18
CA ARG A 89 13.98 5.00 4.88
C ARG A 89 13.46 6.17 4.02
N ASN A 90 13.76 6.20 2.73
CA ASN A 90 13.42 7.30 1.83
C ASN A 90 11.94 7.37 1.44
N PHE A 91 11.10 6.48 1.98
CA PHE A 91 9.66 6.39 1.66
C PHE A 91 8.76 6.59 2.90
N GLU A 92 9.32 7.09 4.01
CA GLU A 92 8.53 7.59 5.17
C GLU A 92 7.78 8.88 4.82
#